data_AF-U2LTQ2-F1
#
_entry.id   AF-U2LTQ2-F1
#
_cell.length_a   1.000
_cell.length_b   1.000
_cell.length_c   1.000
_cell.angle_alpha   90.00
_cell.angle_beta   90.00
_cell.angle_gamma   90.00
#
_symmetry.space_group_name_H-M   'P 1'
#
loop_
_entity.id
_entity.type
_entity.pdbx_description
1 polymer ?
#
loop_
_entity_poly.entity_id
_entity_poly.type
_entity_poly.pdbx_seq_one_letter_code
_entity_poly.pdbx_strand_id
1 'polypeptide(L)'
;MAPAAKDSKMVRVRGASSDQTKIYIDGIPAFPLTGIVSNAASDLSTIPADSIAKIEIIKGSGPVQYGTDYKGGVILVTTKDGNGSGKFRVSVAGGSNHTYDAKLGYSGSDKNVSYAVNLSKHYSAGYLENQMNKKIYFDGKIKFKMSSKSSLMLNGYYSDMEREVPQSVDPATGEYVLPSGPRWSVATGDGITPAQKKNNNATD
;
A
#
# COMPACT_ATOMS: atom_id res chain seq x y z
N MET A 1 21.83 14.96 -2.14
CA MET A 1 20.43 14.49 -2.30
C MET A 1 19.94 13.98 -0.97
N ALA A 2 18.81 14.49 -0.48
CA ALA A 2 18.25 14.07 0.80
C ALA A 2 17.78 12.60 0.72
N PRO A 3 17.94 11.80 1.79
CA PRO A 3 17.35 10.48 1.88
C PRO A 3 15.82 10.58 1.75
N ALA A 4 15.18 9.52 1.25
CA ALA A 4 13.72 9.47 1.23
C ALA A 4 13.20 9.60 2.67
N ALA A 5 12.21 10.47 2.89
CA ALA A 5 11.51 10.53 4.16
C ALA A 5 10.93 9.15 4.47
N LYS A 6 10.98 8.72 5.74
CA LYS A 6 10.55 7.37 6.17
C LYS A 6 9.08 7.09 5.84
N ASP A 7 8.28 8.15 5.65
CA ASP A 7 6.86 8.11 5.27
C ASP A 7 6.60 8.41 3.78
N SER A 8 7.66 8.51 2.96
CA SER A 8 7.52 8.70 1.52
C SER A 8 6.97 7.44 0.87
N LYS A 9 5.79 7.54 0.28
CA LYS A 9 5.14 6.47 -0.50
C LYS A 9 5.70 6.34 -1.93
N MET A 10 6.75 7.09 -2.26
CA MET A 10 7.36 7.11 -3.59
C MET A 10 8.57 6.17 -3.64
N VAL A 11 8.66 5.36 -4.69
CA VAL A 11 9.77 4.44 -4.87
C VAL A 11 10.95 5.14 -5.54
N ARG A 12 12.17 4.87 -5.05
CA ARG A 12 13.42 5.39 -5.61
C ARG A 12 14.44 4.27 -5.72
N VAL A 13 15.13 4.20 -6.85
CA VAL A 13 16.16 3.18 -7.10
C VAL A 13 17.50 3.87 -7.33
N ARG A 14 18.51 3.52 -6.51
CA ARG A 14 19.90 4.06 -6.64
C ARG A 14 19.97 5.59 -6.68
N GLY A 15 19.14 6.28 -5.91
CA GLY A 15 19.12 7.74 -5.85
C GLY A 15 18.29 8.40 -6.97
N ALA A 16 17.96 7.68 -8.04
CA ALA A 16 17.09 8.19 -9.10
C ALA A 16 15.79 8.78 -8.52
N SER A 17 15.29 9.81 -9.17
CA SER A 17 14.02 10.43 -8.79
C SER A 17 12.86 9.46 -9.07
N SER A 18 11.72 9.67 -8.42
CA SER A 18 10.59 8.74 -8.46
C SER A 18 9.91 8.65 -9.84
N ASP A 19 10.04 9.70 -10.65
CA ASP A 19 9.62 9.77 -12.06
C ASP A 19 10.53 8.95 -12.99
N GLN A 20 11.76 8.62 -12.57
CA GLN A 20 12.71 7.82 -13.34
C GLN A 20 12.58 6.31 -13.06
N THR A 21 11.58 5.89 -12.28
CA THR A 21 11.29 4.49 -12.00
C THR A 21 9.87 4.18 -12.47
N LYS A 22 9.72 3.29 -13.45
CA LYS A 22 8.39 2.87 -13.92
C LYS A 22 7.90 1.65 -13.17
N ILE A 23 6.59 1.61 -12.93
CA ILE A 23 5.93 0.50 -12.28
C ILE A 23 4.89 -0.10 -13.22
N TYR A 24 4.89 -1.42 -13.34
CA TYR A 24 3.90 -2.18 -14.08
C TYR A 24 3.17 -3.13 -13.12
N ILE A 25 1.85 -3.23 -13.27
CA ILE A 25 1.02 -4.19 -12.55
C ILE A 25 0.43 -5.12 -13.60
N ASP A 26 0.79 -6.40 -13.53
CA ASP A 26 0.40 -7.42 -14.52
C ASP A 26 0.70 -7.01 -15.97
N GLY A 27 1.77 -6.25 -16.18
CA GLY A 27 2.18 -5.73 -17.49
C GLY A 27 1.51 -4.42 -17.90
N ILE A 28 0.57 -3.88 -17.11
CA ILE A 28 -0.09 -2.59 -17.34
C ILE A 28 0.69 -1.50 -16.59
N PRO A 29 1.11 -0.39 -17.23
CA PRO A 29 1.78 0.70 -16.53
C PRO A 29 0.88 1.31 -15.45
N ALA A 30 1.42 1.41 -14.24
CA ALA A 30 0.74 2.05 -13.12
C ALA A 30 0.91 3.58 -13.25
N PHE A 31 -0.07 4.26 -13.83
CA PHE A 31 -0.04 5.73 -13.94
C PHE A 31 -0.37 6.38 -12.58
N PRO A 32 0.19 7.57 -12.29
CA PRO A 32 -0.27 8.37 -11.16
C PRO A 32 -1.75 8.76 -11.35
N LEU A 33 -2.55 8.63 -10.30
CA LEU A 33 -3.98 8.95 -10.29
C LEU A 33 -4.27 10.46 -10.39
N THR A 34 -3.25 11.32 -10.41
CA THR A 34 -3.40 12.79 -10.28
C THR A 34 -3.44 13.56 -11.60
N GLY A 35 -3.47 12.91 -12.77
CA GLY A 35 -3.67 13.57 -14.07
C GLY A 35 -2.59 14.59 -14.50
N ILE A 36 -1.61 14.89 -13.64
CA ILE A 36 -0.48 15.77 -13.95
C ILE A 36 0.73 14.88 -14.25
N VAL A 37 1.02 14.83 -15.55
CA VAL A 37 2.07 14.05 -16.23
C VAL A 37 3.51 14.42 -15.82
N SER A 38 3.69 15.24 -14.78
CA SER A 38 4.95 15.96 -14.55
C SER A 38 5.75 15.48 -13.34
N ASN A 39 5.12 14.82 -12.35
CA ASN A 39 5.79 14.32 -11.13
C ASN A 39 5.38 12.87 -10.79
N ALA A 40 5.22 12.05 -11.83
CA ALA A 40 4.50 10.78 -11.89
C ALA A 40 5.08 9.60 -11.07
N ALA A 41 5.23 9.75 -9.75
CA ALA A 41 5.42 8.60 -8.87
C ALA A 41 4.12 7.80 -8.79
N SER A 42 4.13 6.53 -9.21
CA SER A 42 2.99 5.64 -9.03
C SER A 42 2.72 5.44 -7.54
N ASP A 43 1.53 5.83 -7.06
CA ASP A 43 1.15 5.60 -5.67
C ASP A 43 0.78 4.12 -5.45
N LEU A 44 1.76 3.36 -4.95
CA LEU A 44 1.59 1.96 -4.60
C LEU A 44 0.71 1.74 -3.38
N SER A 45 0.38 2.77 -2.61
CA SER A 45 -0.39 2.60 -1.37
C SER A 45 -1.84 2.18 -1.61
N THR A 46 -2.31 2.34 -2.85
CA THR A 46 -3.61 1.83 -3.32
C THR A 46 -3.64 0.30 -3.36
N ILE A 47 -2.51 -0.38 -3.58
CA ILE A 47 -2.47 -1.83 -3.75
C ILE A 47 -2.07 -2.49 -2.42
N PRO A 48 -2.91 -3.35 -1.84
CA PRO A 48 -2.53 -4.12 -0.67
C PRO A 48 -1.46 -5.14 -1.04
N ALA A 49 -0.40 -5.23 -0.22
CA ALA A 49 0.67 -6.20 -0.44
C ALA A 49 0.17 -7.66 -0.52
N ASP A 50 -1.00 -7.95 0.06
CA ASP A 50 -1.61 -9.27 0.03
C ASP A 50 -2.14 -9.67 -1.34
N SER A 51 -2.48 -8.74 -2.24
CA SER A 51 -2.89 -9.12 -3.60
C SER A 51 -1.67 -9.43 -4.48
N ILE A 52 -0.46 -9.12 -4.02
CA ILE A 52 0.77 -9.27 -4.78
C ILE A 52 1.33 -10.69 -4.62
N ALA A 53 1.67 -11.32 -5.74
CA ALA A 53 2.34 -12.62 -5.77
C ALA A 53 3.86 -12.48 -5.86
N LYS A 54 4.34 -11.55 -6.69
CA LYS A 54 5.75 -11.35 -6.98
C LYS A 54 6.03 -9.89 -7.32
N ILE A 55 7.16 -9.39 -6.84
CA ILE A 55 7.72 -8.10 -7.23
C ILE A 55 9.10 -8.36 -7.83
N GLU A 56 9.31 -7.93 -9.07
CA GLU A 56 10.61 -7.99 -9.74
C GLU A 56 11.12 -6.57 -9.96
N ILE A 57 12.39 -6.32 -9.61
CA ILE A 57 13.01 -5.01 -9.69
C ILE A 57 14.23 -5.10 -10.60
N ILE A 58 14.14 -4.44 -11.75
CA ILE A 58 15.25 -4.31 -12.69
C ILE A 58 15.90 -2.95 -12.46
N LYS A 59 17.12 -2.94 -11.96
CA LYS A 59 17.84 -1.74 -11.53
C LYS A 59 18.68 -1.15 -12.68
N GLY A 60 18.69 0.17 -12.82
CA GLY A 60 19.46 0.88 -13.85
C GLY A 60 18.67 1.10 -15.14
N SER A 61 19.35 1.21 -16.29
CA SER A 61 18.66 1.29 -17.59
C SER A 61 17.89 -0.02 -17.81
N GLY A 62 16.59 0.02 -17.55
CA GLY A 62 15.72 -1.14 -17.71
C GLY A 62 15.71 -1.69 -19.15
N PRO A 63 15.11 -2.86 -19.37
CA PRO A 63 15.02 -3.46 -20.71
C PRO A 63 14.21 -2.55 -21.65
N VAL A 64 14.64 -2.40 -22.91
CA VAL A 64 13.98 -1.53 -23.93
C VAL A 64 12.49 -1.86 -24.13
N GLN A 65 12.09 -3.11 -23.87
CA GLN A 65 10.71 -3.59 -24.01
C GLN A 65 9.68 -2.84 -23.16
N TYR A 66 10.10 -2.08 -22.14
CA TYR A 66 9.22 -1.29 -21.28
C TYR A 66 9.20 0.22 -21.65
N GLY A 67 9.81 0.62 -22.78
CA GLY A 67 9.77 1.98 -23.34
C GLY A 67 11.03 2.84 -23.11
N THR A 68 10.86 4.14 -22.87
CA THR A 68 11.96 5.08 -22.56
C THR A 68 11.75 5.75 -21.20
N ASP A 69 12.74 6.51 -20.71
CA ASP A 69 12.65 7.39 -19.51
C ASP A 69 12.64 6.74 -18.12
N TYR A 70 13.17 5.52 -17.97
CA TYR A 70 13.32 4.84 -16.67
C TYR A 70 14.78 4.64 -16.26
N LYS A 71 15.54 5.74 -16.20
CA LYS A 71 16.97 5.73 -15.83
C LYS A 71 17.25 5.11 -14.44
N GLY A 72 16.25 5.14 -13.55
CA GLY A 72 16.31 4.53 -12.22
C GLY A 72 16.04 3.02 -12.23
N GLY A 73 15.11 2.56 -13.05
CA GLY A 73 14.76 1.15 -13.19
C GLY A 73 13.29 0.88 -13.48
N VAL A 74 12.95 -0.41 -13.52
CA VAL A 74 11.58 -0.89 -13.76
C VAL A 74 11.18 -1.84 -12.65
N ILE A 75 9.98 -1.65 -12.12
CA ILE A 75 9.36 -2.51 -11.11
C ILE A 75 8.17 -3.22 -11.75
N LEU A 76 8.18 -4.54 -11.71
CA LEU A 76 7.11 -5.38 -12.22
C LEU A 76 6.41 -6.04 -11.03
N VAL A 77 5.14 -5.69 -10.85
CA VAL A 77 4.24 -6.26 -9.85
C VAL A 77 3.37 -7.29 -10.55
N THR A 78 3.45 -8.54 -10.10
CA THR A 78 2.53 -9.61 -10.54
C THR A 78 1.53 -9.85 -9.41
N THR A 79 0.24 -9.70 -9.69
CA THR A 79 -0.82 -10.00 -8.71
C THR A 79 -1.14 -11.50 -8.71
N LYS A 80 -1.71 -11.98 -7.60
CA LYS A 80 -2.03 -13.41 -7.39
C LYS A 80 -2.91 -13.96 -8.51
N ASP A 81 -2.53 -15.14 -8.99
CA ASP A 81 -3.28 -15.92 -9.97
C ASP A 81 -3.94 -17.13 -9.28
N GLY A 82 -5.05 -17.60 -9.86
CA GLY A 82 -5.70 -18.84 -9.45
C GLY A 82 -4.95 -20.07 -9.97
N ASN A 83 -4.66 -21.02 -9.07
CA ASN A 83 -4.01 -22.29 -9.41
C ASN A 83 -4.55 -23.45 -8.56
N GLY A 84 -4.93 -24.53 -9.25
CA GLY A 84 -5.47 -25.76 -8.68
C GLY A 84 -6.90 -25.60 -8.16
N SER A 85 -7.27 -26.45 -7.21
CA SER A 85 -8.55 -26.38 -6.51
C SER A 85 -8.76 -25.01 -5.87
N GLY A 86 -10.03 -24.62 -5.68
CA GLY A 86 -10.39 -23.36 -5.03
C GLY A 86 -9.71 -23.22 -3.66
N LYS A 87 -9.03 -22.10 -3.46
CA LYS A 87 -8.35 -21.73 -2.21
C LYS A 87 -9.00 -20.49 -1.65
N PHE A 88 -9.42 -20.59 -0.41
CA PHE A 88 -9.94 -19.48 0.37
C PHE A 88 -8.86 -19.02 1.37
N ARG A 89 -8.69 -17.71 1.49
CA ARG A 89 -7.73 -17.06 2.38
C ARG A 89 -8.45 -16.00 3.19
N VAL A 90 -8.28 -16.04 4.50
CA VAL A 90 -8.76 -15.02 5.42
C VAL A 90 -7.58 -14.58 6.27
N SER A 91 -7.42 -13.27 6.44
CA SER A 91 -6.44 -12.70 7.35
C SER A 91 -7.08 -11.56 8.10
N VAL A 92 -6.97 -11.61 9.42
CA VAL A 92 -7.34 -10.52 10.31
C VAL A 92 -6.12 -10.18 11.15
N ALA A 93 -5.83 -8.90 11.31
CA ALA A 93 -4.76 -8.43 12.18
C ALA A 93 -5.22 -7.22 12.97
N GLY A 94 -4.74 -7.13 14.20
CA GLY A 94 -4.90 -5.99 15.08
C GLY A 94 -3.54 -5.54 15.58
N GLY A 95 -3.38 -4.24 15.82
CA GLY A 95 -2.14 -3.67 16.33
C GLY A 95 -2.36 -2.38 17.10
N SER A 96 -1.26 -1.77 17.54
CA SER A 96 -1.25 -0.47 18.20
C SER A 96 -2.01 0.59 17.39
N ASN A 97 -2.46 1.65 18.07
CA ASN A 97 -3.12 2.80 17.44
C ASN A 97 -4.47 2.46 16.79
N HIS A 98 -5.23 1.53 17.41
CA HIS A 98 -6.51 1.05 16.88
C HIS A 98 -6.39 0.61 15.42
N THR A 99 -5.30 -0.08 15.10
CA THR A 99 -5.06 -0.57 13.73
C THR A 99 -5.73 -1.91 13.56
N TYR A 100 -6.60 -2.01 12.55
CA TYR A 100 -7.30 -3.22 12.18
C TYR A 100 -7.16 -3.46 10.68
N ASP A 101 -6.79 -4.68 10.34
CA ASP A 101 -6.71 -5.17 8.97
C ASP A 101 -7.60 -6.40 8.83
N ALA A 102 -8.48 -6.37 7.84
CA ALA A 102 -9.28 -7.53 7.44
C ALA A 102 -9.09 -7.77 5.95
N LYS A 103 -8.76 -9.00 5.59
CA LYS A 103 -8.48 -9.41 4.22
C LYS A 103 -9.16 -10.74 3.92
N LEU A 104 -9.72 -10.80 2.72
CA LEU A 104 -10.41 -11.95 2.18
C LEU A 104 -9.91 -12.19 0.78
N GLY A 105 -9.57 -13.43 0.44
CA GLY A 105 -9.13 -13.79 -0.89
C GLY A 105 -9.68 -15.14 -1.30
N TYR A 106 -10.10 -15.24 -2.55
CA TYR A 106 -10.52 -16.49 -3.15
C TYR A 106 -9.86 -16.66 -4.51
N SER A 107 -9.24 -17.80 -4.76
CA SER A 107 -8.55 -18.05 -6.02
C SER A 107 -8.59 -19.52 -6.38
N GLY A 108 -8.74 -19.84 -7.66
CA GLY A 108 -8.74 -21.21 -8.15
C GLY A 108 -8.56 -21.26 -9.66
N SER A 109 -8.37 -22.46 -10.19
CA SER A 109 -8.36 -22.68 -11.63
C SER A 109 -9.13 -23.94 -11.98
N ASP A 110 -9.95 -23.84 -13.01
CA ASP A 110 -10.46 -25.00 -13.74
C ASP A 110 -9.71 -25.14 -15.08
N LYS A 111 -9.90 -26.26 -15.79
CA LYS A 111 -9.16 -26.68 -16.99
C LYS A 111 -8.65 -25.54 -17.89
N ASN A 112 -9.53 -24.59 -18.22
CA ASN A 112 -9.23 -23.48 -19.13
C ASN A 112 -9.41 -22.09 -18.51
N VAL A 113 -9.73 -21.97 -17.22
CA VAL A 113 -10.03 -20.68 -16.58
C VAL A 113 -9.37 -20.59 -15.21
N SER A 114 -8.54 -19.56 -15.00
CA SER A 114 -8.02 -19.18 -13.70
C SER A 114 -8.70 -17.92 -13.22
N TYR A 115 -9.03 -17.86 -11.93
CA TYR A 115 -9.62 -16.68 -11.31
C TYR A 115 -9.01 -16.42 -9.94
N ALA A 116 -8.90 -15.14 -9.60
CA ALA A 116 -8.49 -14.68 -8.28
C ALA A 116 -9.26 -13.39 -7.96
N VAL A 117 -9.80 -13.32 -6.76
CA VAL A 117 -10.45 -12.13 -6.20
C VAL A 117 -9.89 -11.88 -4.81
N ASN A 118 -9.65 -10.62 -4.48
CA ASN A 118 -9.27 -10.22 -3.12
C ASN A 118 -10.03 -8.97 -2.70
N LEU A 119 -10.36 -8.92 -1.42
CA LEU A 119 -10.97 -7.81 -0.74
C LEU A 119 -10.13 -7.51 0.51
N SER A 120 -9.91 -6.23 0.78
CA SER A 120 -9.24 -5.80 2.00
C SER A 120 -9.85 -4.53 2.54
N LYS A 121 -9.89 -4.44 3.86
CA LYS A 121 -10.28 -3.27 4.63
C LYS A 121 -9.19 -3.02 5.67
N HIS A 122 -8.68 -1.80 5.66
CA HIS A 122 -7.68 -1.33 6.62
C HIS A 122 -8.24 -0.11 7.34
N TYR A 123 -8.03 -0.05 8.64
CA TYR A 123 -8.31 1.13 9.46
C TYR A 123 -7.15 1.30 10.44
N SER A 124 -6.72 2.54 10.64
CA SER A 124 -5.80 2.91 11.70
C SER A 124 -6.16 4.32 12.17
N ALA A 125 -6.19 4.53 13.49
CA ALA A 125 -6.34 5.87 14.05
C ALA A 125 -5.06 6.72 13.86
N GLY A 126 -3.94 6.08 13.50
CA GLY A 126 -2.66 6.76 13.32
C GLY A 126 -1.89 6.93 14.63
N TYR A 127 -0.61 7.21 14.48
CA TYR A 127 0.28 7.45 15.63
C TYR A 127 0.20 8.88 16.14
N LEU A 128 0.07 9.82 15.20
CA LEU A 128 -0.15 11.23 15.45
C LEU A 128 -1.63 11.57 15.35
N GLU A 129 -2.01 12.68 15.98
CA GLU A 129 -3.30 13.29 15.76
C GLU A 129 -3.47 13.72 14.30
N ASN A 130 -4.69 13.62 13.78
CA ASN A 130 -5.01 13.85 12.37
C ASN A 130 -4.20 12.97 11.40
N GLN A 131 -3.94 11.71 11.78
CA GLN A 131 -3.24 10.72 10.96
C GLN A 131 -4.10 9.47 10.71
N MET A 132 -5.42 9.59 10.79
CA MET A 132 -6.31 8.47 10.51
C MET A 132 -6.14 7.99 9.06
N ASN A 133 -6.19 6.68 8.87
CA ASN A 133 -6.07 6.05 7.57
C ASN A 133 -7.08 4.91 7.43
N LYS A 134 -8.00 5.07 6.50
CA LYS A 134 -9.04 4.10 6.18
C LYS A 134 -8.96 3.76 4.70
N LYS A 135 -8.89 2.46 4.40
CA LYS A 135 -8.78 1.98 3.03
C LYS A 135 -9.69 0.79 2.81
N ILE A 136 -10.45 0.84 1.72
CA ILE A 136 -11.17 -0.30 1.17
C ILE A 136 -10.59 -0.59 -0.20
N TYR A 137 -10.26 -1.84 -0.45
CA TYR A 137 -9.68 -2.26 -1.72
C TYR A 137 -10.25 -3.59 -2.16
N PHE A 138 -10.58 -3.69 -3.44
CA PHE A 138 -11.02 -4.89 -4.12
C PHE A 138 -10.23 -5.06 -5.41
N ASP A 139 -9.75 -6.28 -5.69
CA ASP A 139 -9.21 -6.63 -6.99
C ASP A 139 -9.76 -7.96 -7.49
N GLY A 140 -9.81 -8.08 -8.81
CA GLY A 140 -10.19 -9.28 -9.51
C GLY A 140 -9.32 -9.50 -10.72
N LYS A 141 -8.97 -10.75 -10.96
CA LYS A 141 -8.28 -11.22 -12.15
C LYS A 141 -8.90 -12.51 -12.64
N ILE A 142 -9.18 -12.57 -13.93
CA ILE A 142 -9.65 -13.77 -14.63
C ILE A 142 -8.78 -13.98 -15.87
N LYS A 143 -8.28 -15.20 -16.05
CA LYS A 143 -7.45 -15.60 -17.18
C LYS A 143 -8.09 -16.80 -17.87
N PHE A 144 -8.43 -16.62 -19.15
CA PHE A 144 -8.97 -17.65 -20.02
C PHE A 144 -7.87 -18.22 -20.90
N LYS A 145 -7.73 -19.54 -20.94
CA LYS A 145 -6.89 -20.26 -21.88
C LYS A 145 -7.78 -20.72 -23.04
N MET A 146 -7.80 -19.96 -24.12
CA MET A 146 -8.61 -20.25 -25.31
C MET A 146 -8.04 -21.41 -26.12
N SER A 147 -6.71 -21.52 -26.18
CA SER A 147 -5.98 -22.56 -26.90
C SER A 147 -4.65 -22.85 -26.20
N SER A 148 -3.87 -23.83 -26.68
CA SER A 148 -2.52 -24.10 -26.19
C SER A 148 -1.56 -22.91 -26.37
N LYS A 149 -1.88 -21.99 -27.28
CA LYS A 149 -1.05 -20.81 -27.61
C LYS A 149 -1.74 -19.46 -27.35
N SER A 150 -2.97 -19.45 -26.85
CA SER A 150 -3.76 -18.21 -26.73
C SER A 150 -4.38 -18.10 -25.35
N SER A 151 -4.16 -16.97 -24.70
CA SER A 151 -4.77 -16.63 -23.43
C SER A 151 -5.29 -15.20 -23.43
N LEU A 152 -6.43 -14.99 -22.81
CA LEU A 152 -7.01 -13.68 -22.54
C LEU A 152 -7.00 -13.44 -21.03
N MET A 153 -6.51 -12.29 -20.57
CA MET A 153 -6.53 -11.91 -19.17
C MET A 153 -7.34 -10.63 -19.00
N LEU A 154 -8.28 -10.66 -18.07
CA LEU A 154 -9.05 -9.51 -17.62
C LEU A 154 -8.71 -9.27 -16.15
N ASN A 155 -8.30 -8.06 -15.81
CA ASN A 155 -8.06 -7.66 -14.44
C ASN A 155 -8.64 -6.27 -14.18
N GLY A 156 -8.89 -6.00 -12.91
CA GLY A 156 -9.40 -4.71 -12.46
C GLY A 156 -9.27 -4.60 -10.96
N TYR A 157 -9.18 -3.37 -10.47
CA TYR A 157 -9.19 -3.09 -9.06
C TYR A 157 -9.97 -1.81 -8.78
N TYR A 158 -10.51 -1.73 -7.57
CA TYR A 158 -11.15 -0.57 -7.00
C TYR A 158 -10.50 -0.29 -5.64
N SER A 159 -10.12 0.97 -5.41
CA SER A 159 -9.52 1.41 -4.16
C SER A 159 -10.18 2.72 -3.76
N ASP A 160 -10.65 2.77 -2.52
CA ASP A 160 -11.06 4.00 -1.86
C ASP A 160 -10.21 4.19 -0.60
N MET A 161 -9.63 5.37 -0.46
CA MET A 161 -8.69 5.69 0.62
C MET A 161 -8.98 7.07 1.17
N GLU A 162 -9.39 7.11 2.43
CA GLU A 162 -9.50 8.32 3.23
C GLU A 162 -8.29 8.37 4.16
N ARG A 163 -7.53 9.45 4.08
CA ARG A 163 -6.35 9.63 4.92
C ARG A 163 -6.24 11.08 5.37
N GLU A 164 -6.04 11.25 6.65
CA GLU A 164 -5.69 12.54 7.24
C GLU A 164 -4.18 12.76 7.17
N VAL A 165 -3.80 14.02 6.97
CA VAL A 165 -2.39 14.42 6.98
C VAL A 165 -2.14 15.14 8.29
N PRO A 166 -1.24 14.61 9.15
CA PRO A 166 -0.98 15.23 10.44
C PRO A 166 -0.46 16.63 10.19
N GLN A 167 -1.16 17.62 10.74
CA GLN A 167 -0.72 18.99 10.77
C GLN A 167 -0.03 19.24 12.10
N SER A 168 1.14 19.88 12.05
CA SER A 168 1.78 20.38 13.28
C SER A 168 1.25 21.76 13.67
N VAL A 169 0.22 22.26 12.98
CA VAL A 169 -0.37 23.59 13.17
C VAL A 169 -1.88 23.46 13.07
N ASP A 170 -2.61 24.03 14.01
CA ASP A 170 -4.08 24.04 14.00
C ASP A 170 -4.56 24.95 12.87
N PRO A 171 -5.35 24.46 11.90
CA PRO A 171 -5.81 25.25 10.77
C PRO A 171 -6.75 26.40 11.14
N ALA A 172 -7.38 26.39 12.32
CA ALA A 172 -8.26 27.46 12.79
C ALA A 172 -7.51 28.56 13.55
N THR A 173 -6.45 28.22 14.28
CA THR A 173 -5.73 29.15 15.16
C THR A 173 -4.34 29.53 14.68
N GLY A 174 -3.75 28.77 13.75
CA GLY A 174 -2.40 29.00 13.23
C GLY A 174 -1.27 28.68 14.22
N GLU A 175 -1.61 28.16 15.41
CA GLU A 175 -0.67 27.81 16.46
C GLU A 175 -0.08 26.41 16.25
N TYR A 176 1.18 26.23 16.64
CA TYR A 176 1.85 24.93 16.58
C TYR A 176 1.19 23.96 17.57
N VAL A 177 0.60 22.89 17.04
CA VAL A 177 0.04 21.80 17.85
C VAL A 177 1.17 20.81 18.12
N LEU A 178 1.63 20.77 19.37
CA LEU A 178 2.57 19.75 19.83
C LEU A 178 1.98 18.36 19.55
N PRO A 179 2.68 17.47 18.83
CA PRO A 179 2.20 16.11 18.63
C PRO A 179 2.05 15.44 20.00
N SER A 180 0.82 15.11 20.39
CA SER A 180 0.55 14.28 21.55
C SER A 180 1.09 12.88 21.26
N GLY A 181 2.34 12.64 21.67
CA GLY A 181 3.10 11.43 21.35
C GLY A 181 2.50 10.12 21.86
N PRO A 182 3.17 8.99 21.61
CA PRO A 182 2.63 7.65 21.84
C PRO A 182 2.44 7.29 23.30
N ARG A 183 1.31 6.64 23.59
CA ARG A 183 1.04 5.99 24.88
C ARG A 183 1.75 4.63 24.95
N TRP A 184 3.09 4.57 24.96
CA TRP A 184 3.72 3.37 25.53
C TRP A 184 3.71 3.52 27.05
N SER A 185 3.21 2.50 27.74
CA SER A 185 3.20 2.42 29.20
C SER A 185 4.64 2.46 29.73
N VAL A 186 5.11 3.63 30.13
CA VAL A 186 6.26 3.76 31.02
C VAL A 186 5.93 3.10 32.37
N ALA A 187 6.72 2.09 32.76
CA ALA A 187 6.70 1.59 34.13
C ALA A 187 7.15 2.70 35.09
N THR A 188 6.59 2.74 36.30
CA THR A 188 6.88 3.81 37.25
C THR A 188 8.30 3.63 37.81
N GLY A 189 9.20 4.55 37.46
CA GLY A 189 10.63 4.56 37.81
C GLY A 189 11.39 5.60 36.96
N ASP A 190 12.51 6.12 37.44
CA ASP A 190 13.33 7.18 36.81
C ASP A 190 12.56 8.46 36.44
N GLY A 191 11.83 9.03 37.41
CA GLY A 191 11.26 10.38 37.29
C GLY A 191 9.82 10.47 36.77
N ILE A 192 9.14 9.34 36.54
CA ILE A 192 7.70 9.31 36.20
C ILE A 192 6.87 9.05 37.47
N THR A 193 5.98 9.97 37.82
CA THR A 193 5.08 9.89 38.98
C THR A 193 3.76 9.15 38.65
N PRO A 194 3.07 8.57 39.66
CA PRO A 194 1.79 7.87 39.45
C PRO A 194 0.69 8.72 38.78
N ALA A 195 0.71 10.04 38.98
CA ALA A 195 -0.22 10.97 38.33
C ALA A 195 -0.01 11.06 36.82
N GLN A 196 1.26 11.01 36.35
CA GLN A 196 1.60 11.02 34.93
C GLN A 196 1.18 9.72 34.22
N LYS A 197 1.16 8.59 34.93
CA LYS A 197 0.60 7.32 34.41
C LYS A 197 -0.93 7.38 34.25
N LYS A 198 -1.63 8.12 35.12
CA LYS A 198 -3.10 8.18 35.18
C LYS A 198 -3.72 9.00 34.03
N ASN A 199 -3.00 9.99 33.50
CA ASN A 199 -3.39 10.72 32.28
C ASN A 199 -3.31 9.86 31.00
N ASN A 200 -2.80 8.63 31.11
CA ASN A 200 -2.72 7.68 30.01
C ASN A 200 -3.94 6.73 29.91
N ASN A 201 -5.04 7.01 30.62
CA ASN A 201 -6.31 6.30 30.45
C ASN A 201 -7.00 6.71 29.14
N ALA A 202 -6.79 5.92 28.08
CA ALA A 202 -7.78 5.80 27.02
C ALA A 202 -8.93 4.98 27.63
N THR A 203 -10.09 5.61 27.79
CA THR A 203 -11.31 4.95 28.26
C THR A 203 -12.03 4.33 27.06
N ASP A 204 -12.28 3.03 27.19
CA ASP A 204 -13.28 2.14 26.55
C ASP A 204 -13.71 2.38 25.10
#